data_AF-X1LTY0-F1
#
_entry.id   AF-X1LTY0-F1
#
_cell.length_a   1.000
_cell.length_b   1.000
_cell.length_c   1.000
_cell.angle_alpha   90.00
_cell.angle_beta   90.00
_cell.angle_gamma   90.00
#
_symmetry.space_group_name_H-M   'P 1'
#
loop_
_entity.id
_entity.type
_entity.pdbx_description
1 polymer ?
#
loop_
_entity_poly.entity_id
_entity_poly.type
_entity_poly.pdbx_seq_one_letter_code
_entity_poly.pdbx_strand_id
1 'polypeptide(L)' 'YLNVSEAAEHANVTRATLYRWIEKGLTVEGKLLYLTAVTIGGQYRIEEPGLNRFLDAIGYELEPDDSGEDEPNSEP' A
#
# COMPACT_ATOMS: atom_id res chain seq x y z
N TYR A 1 8.04 -7.55 -8.93
CA TYR A 1 6.80 -6.81 -9.26
C TYR A 1 5.64 -7.48 -8.57
N LEU A 2 4.94 -6.75 -7.73
CA LEU A 2 3.72 -7.17 -7.06
C LEU A 2 2.53 -7.05 -8.02
N ASN A 3 1.58 -7.96 -7.93
CA ASN A 3 0.24 -7.75 -8.49
C ASN A 3 -0.57 -6.82 -7.57
N VAL A 4 -1.77 -6.42 -8.00
CA VAL A 4 -2.60 -5.46 -7.24
C VAL A 4 -3.01 -6.00 -5.86
N SER A 5 -3.25 -7.30 -5.72
CA SER A 5 -3.58 -7.89 -4.41
C SER A 5 -2.38 -7.89 -3.47
N GLU A 6 -1.21 -8.35 -3.95
CA GLU A 6 0.03 -8.36 -3.17
C GLU A 6 0.45 -6.95 -2.73
N ALA A 7 0.34 -5.96 -3.62
CA ALA A 7 0.64 -4.57 -3.30
C ALA A 7 -0.37 -3.97 -2.31
N ALA A 8 -1.63 -4.40 -2.36
CA ALA A 8 -2.67 -3.93 -1.45
C ALA A 8 -2.45 -4.49 -0.03
N GLU A 9 -2.08 -5.78 0.07
CA GLU A 9 -1.68 -6.41 1.33
C GLU A 9 -0.43 -5.75 1.91
N HIS A 10 0.60 -5.54 1.09
CA HIS A 10 1.84 -4.87 1.50
C HIS A 10 1.60 -3.45 2.04
N ALA A 11 0.70 -2.70 1.40
CA ALA A 11 0.35 -1.35 1.81
C ALA A 11 -0.79 -1.29 2.85
N ASN A 12 -1.31 -2.43 3.31
CA ASN A 12 -2.49 -2.53 4.18
C ASN A 12 -3.69 -1.68 3.71
N VAL A 13 -3.96 -1.67 2.40
CA VAL A 13 -5.09 -0.97 1.78
C VAL A 13 -5.95 -1.92 0.96
N THR A 14 -7.11 -1.44 0.50
CA THR A 14 -7.94 -2.22 -0.42
C THR A 14 -7.36 -2.22 -1.83
N ARG A 15 -7.62 -3.28 -2.61
CA ARG A 15 -7.33 -3.30 -4.06
C ARG A 15 -7.94 -2.10 -4.80
N ALA A 16 -9.14 -1.68 -4.39
CA ALA A 16 -9.83 -0.53 -4.98
C ALA A 16 -9.08 0.78 -4.74
N THR A 17 -8.43 0.93 -3.59
CA THR A 17 -7.52 2.05 -3.29
C THR A 17 -6.36 2.08 -4.27
N LEU A 18 -5.71 0.93 -4.52
CA LEU A 18 -4.62 0.87 -5.50
C LEU A 18 -5.07 1.21 -6.91
N TYR A 19 -6.20 0.67 -7.38
CA TYR A 19 -6.74 1.04 -8.70
C TYR A 19 -6.99 2.54 -8.79
N ARG A 20 -7.52 3.17 -7.74
CA ARG A 20 -7.70 4.63 -7.72
C ARG A 20 -6.37 5.37 -7.78
N TRP A 21 -5.35 4.97 -7.02
CA TRP A 21 -4.04 5.61 -7.06
C TRP A 21 -3.34 5.45 -8.42
N ILE A 22 -3.53 4.33 -9.10
CA ILE A 22 -2.97 4.07 -10.44
C ILE A 22 -3.71 4.89 -11.50
N GLU A 23 -5.04 4.86 -11.53
CA GLU A 23 -5.84 5.41 -12.63
C GLU A 23 -6.22 6.87 -12.44
N LYS A 24 -6.47 7.29 -11.20
CA LYS A 24 -6.99 8.62 -10.84
C LYS A 24 -5.99 9.46 -10.06
N GLY A 25 -5.00 8.81 -9.44
CA GLY A 25 -4.05 9.46 -8.55
C GLY A 25 -4.69 9.87 -7.22
N LEU A 26 -3.88 10.55 -6.41
CA LEU A 26 -4.24 11.14 -5.13
C LEU A 26 -3.71 12.57 -5.08
N THR A 27 -4.53 13.52 -4.65
CA THR A 27 -4.10 14.91 -4.44
C THR A 27 -3.56 15.09 -3.03
N VAL A 28 -2.28 15.46 -2.93
CA VAL A 28 -1.59 15.76 -1.67
C VAL A 28 -0.97 17.15 -1.79
N GLU A 29 -1.29 18.05 -0.87
CA GLU A 29 -0.81 19.45 -0.87
C GLU A 29 -1.00 20.18 -2.22
N GLY A 30 -2.14 19.93 -2.89
CA GLY A 30 -2.46 20.53 -4.19
C GLY A 30 -1.73 19.90 -5.39
N LYS A 31 -0.89 18.88 -5.18
CA LYS A 31 -0.21 18.12 -6.24
C LYS A 31 -0.91 16.78 -6.47
N LEU A 32 -1.12 16.42 -7.73
CA LEU A 32 -1.68 15.13 -8.10
C LEU A 32 -0.55 14.10 -8.31
N LEU A 33 -0.52 13.08 -7.46
CA LEU A 33 0.46 12.00 -7.48
C LEU A 33 -0.21 10.71 -7.96
N TYR A 34 0.50 9.93 -8.77
CA TYR A 34 0.01 8.65 -9.29
C TYR A 34 0.91 7.52 -8.81
N LEU A 35 0.31 6.37 -8.47
CA LEU A 35 1.06 5.15 -8.23
C LEU A 35 1.49 4.56 -9.56
N THR A 36 2.80 4.49 -9.80
CA THR A 36 3.35 3.90 -11.02
C THR A 36 3.10 2.40 -11.06
N ALA A 37 2.51 1.94 -12.16
CA ALA A 37 2.33 0.53 -12.47
C ALA A 37 2.65 0.29 -13.95
N VAL A 38 3.13 -0.92 -14.25
CA VAL A 38 3.33 -1.41 -15.63
C VAL A 38 2.31 -2.49 -15.94
N THR A 39 1.93 -2.63 -17.21
CA THR A 39 1.01 -3.68 -17.63
C THR A 39 1.79 -4.87 -18.20
N ILE A 40 1.70 -6.03 -17.56
CA ILE A 40 2.32 -7.28 -18.02
C ILE A 40 1.23 -8.34 -18.12
N GLY A 41 1.04 -8.91 -19.32
CA GLY A 41 -0.03 -9.89 -19.55
C GLY A 41 -1.44 -9.35 -19.32
N GLY A 42 -1.66 -8.05 -19.56
CA GLY A 42 -2.96 -7.40 -19.32
C GLY A 42 -3.28 -7.10 -17.86
N GLN A 43 -2.33 -7.29 -16.95
CA GLN A 43 -2.50 -7.04 -15.52
C GLN A 43 -1.54 -5.95 -15.04
N TYR A 44 -1.99 -5.10 -14.12
CA TYR A 44 -1.12 -4.15 -13.44
C TYR A 44 -0.09 -4.88 -12.57
N ARG A 45 1.14 -4.39 -12.66
CA ARG A 45 2.31 -4.85 -11.91
C ARG A 45 3.01 -3.63 -11.33
N ILE A 46 3.29 -3.69 -10.04
CA ILE A 46 3.81 -2.58 -9.25
C ILE A 46 5.18 -2.98 -8.72
N GLU A 47 6.16 -2.09 -8.84
CA GLU A 47 7.45 -2.29 -8.19
C GLU A 47 7.30 -1.97 -6.71
N GLU A 48 7.69 -2.90 -5.83
CA GLU A 48 7.62 -2.69 -4.39
C GLU A 48 8.41 -1.44 -3.92
N PRO A 49 9.65 -1.17 -4.40
CA PRO A 49 10.31 0.11 -4.10
C PRO A 49 9.57 1.34 -4.63
N GLY A 50 8.83 1.19 -5.74
CA GLY A 50 8.00 2.26 -6.29
C GLY A 50 6.76 2.53 -5.44
N LEU A 51 6.13 1.47 -4.93
CA LEU A 51 5.04 1.53 -3.98
C LEU A 51 5.47 2.22 -2.69
N ASN A 52 6.57 1.80 -2.07
CA ASN A 52 7.05 2.39 -0.82
C ASN A 52 7.34 3.89 -0.99
N ARG A 53 8.02 4.29 -2.07
CA ARG A 53 8.25 5.72 -2.36
C ARG A 53 6.96 6.51 -2.56
N PHE A 54 5.93 5.90 -3.16
CA PHE A 54 4.63 6.54 -3.31
C PHE A 54 3.96 6.72 -1.94
N LEU A 55 3.96 5.68 -1.09
CA LEU A 55 3.42 5.74 0.27
C LEU A 55 4.11 6.83 1.10
N ASP A 56 5.44 6.89 1.07
CA ASP A 56 6.22 7.94 1.73
C ASP A 56 5.83 9.34 1.23
N ALA A 57 5.68 9.48 -0.10
CA ALA A 57 5.35 10.78 -0.72
C ALA A 57 3.94 11.28 -0.39
N ILE A 58 3.00 10.38 -0.06
CA ILE A 58 1.65 10.76 0.37
C ILE A 58 1.52 10.84 1.90
N GLY A 59 2.61 10.59 2.64
CA GLY A 59 2.63 10.58 4.11
C GLY A 59 1.84 9.42 4.71
N TYR A 60 1.78 8.28 4.02
CA TYR A 60 1.06 7.10 4.51
C TYR A 60 1.95 6.31 5.47
N GLU A 61 1.58 6.31 6.75
CA GLU A 61 2.18 5.45 7.76
C GLU A 61 1.41 4.12 7.80
N LEU A 62 2.11 3.01 7.57
CA LEU A 62 1.59 1.69 7.90
C LEU A 62 1.48 1.64 9.42
N GLU A 63 0.26 1.56 9.97
CA GLU A 63 0.12 1.30 11.39
C GLU A 63 0.85 -0.01 11.69
N PRO A 64 1.78 -0.02 12.66
CA PRO A 64 2.41 -1.26 13.08
C PRO A 64 1.29 -2.19 13.53
N ASP A 65 1.34 -3.44 13.07
CA ASP A 65 0.40 -4.48 13.44
C ASP A 65 0.49 -4.66 14.96
N ASP A 66 -0.36 -3.95 15.70
CA ASP A 66 -0.48 -4.03 17.15
C ASP A 66 -1.32 -5.28 17.49
N SER A 67 -0.97 -6.41 16.87
CA SER A 67 -1.33 -7.74 17.36
C SER A 67 -0.55 -7.95 18.64
N GLY A 68 -1.03 -7.27 19.69
CA GLY A 68 -0.60 -7.43 21.06
C GLY A 68 -0.63 -8.91 21.40
N GLU A 69 0.55 -9.49 21.52
CA GLU A 69 0.77 -10.69 22.29
C GLU A 69 0.48 -10.32 23.76
N ASP A 70 -0.81 -10.30 24.12
CA ASP A 70 -1.24 -10.43 25.51
C ASP A 70 -0.77 -11.80 25.96
N GLU A 71 0.47 -11.88 26.46
CA GLU A 71 0.94 -13.03 27.23
C GLU A 71 -0.06 -13.23 28.38
N PRO A 72 -0.76 -14.38 28.49
CA PRO A 72 -1.53 -14.66 29.67
C PRO A 72 -0.53 -14.89 30.81
N ASN A 73 -0.26 -13.83 31.57
CA ASN A 73 0.48 -13.90 32.83
C ASN A 73 -0.31 -14.80 33.78
N SER A 74 -0.04 -16.10 33.71
CA SER A 74 -0.61 -17.12 34.56
C SER A 74 0.31 -17.26 35.75
N GLU A 75 -0.01 -16.57 36.85
CA GLU A 75 0.31 -16.96 38.22
C GLU A 75 -0.59 -16.16 39.19
N PRO A 76 -0.97 -16.69 40.36
CA PRO A 76 -0.33 -17.78 41.11
C PRO A 76 -1.18 -19.06 41.30
#